data_AF-A0A1V9VVY3-F1
#
_entry.id   AF-A0A1V9VVY3-F1
#
_cell.length_a   1.000
_cell.length_b   1.000
_cell.length_c   1.000
_cell.angle_alpha   90.00
_cell.angle_beta   90.00
_cell.angle_gamma   90.00
#
_symmetry.space_group_name_H-M   'P 1'
#
loop_
_entity.id
_entity.type
_entity.pdbx_description
1 polymer ?
#
loop_
_entity_poly.entity_id
_entity_poly.type
_entity_poly.pdbx_seq_one_letter_code
_entity_poly.pdbx_strand_id
1 'polypeptide(L)' 'MRVRKRKKRAKQVKTLEEKWNEKCEKAVVLFNQGEEYPAIAKEVGCHVSNLYKELKKRGLFKMP' A
#
# COMPACT_ATOMS: atom_id res chain seq x y z
N MET A 1 -42.89 -4.72 10.96
CA MET A 1 -41.99 -4.45 9.82
C MET A 1 -40.62 -5.06 10.10
N ARG A 2 -40.13 -6.03 9.31
CA ARG A 2 -38.78 -6.63 9.48
C ARG A 2 -37.86 -6.12 8.37
N VAL A 3 -36.95 -5.21 8.71
CA VAL A 3 -36.01 -4.62 7.75
C VAL A 3 -34.95 -5.67 7.39
N ARG A 4 -35.04 -6.21 6.18
CA ARG A 4 -34.05 -7.13 5.61
C ARG A 4 -32.75 -6.34 5.36
N LYS A 5 -31.79 -6.41 6.29
CA LYS A 5 -30.41 -5.92 6.04
C LYS A 5 -29.76 -6.80 4.96
N ARG A 6 -29.90 -6.41 3.70
CA ARG A 6 -29.06 -6.92 2.59
C ARG A 6 -27.62 -6.49 2.91
N LYS A 7 -26.83 -7.40 3.50
CA LYS A 7 -25.36 -7.29 3.51
C LYS A 7 -24.90 -7.23 2.06
N LYS A 8 -24.66 -6.03 1.55
CA LYS A 8 -23.96 -5.82 0.29
C LYS A 8 -22.58 -6.45 0.48
N ARG A 9 -22.37 -7.66 -0.03
CA ARG A 9 -21.03 -8.19 -0.28
C ARG A 9 -20.42 -7.25 -1.31
N ALA A 10 -19.68 -6.24 -0.84
CA ALA A 10 -18.80 -5.47 -1.69
C ALA A 10 -17.84 -6.49 -2.28
N LYS A 11 -18.08 -6.88 -3.53
CA LYS A 11 -17.08 -7.54 -4.36
C LYS A 11 -15.92 -6.56 -4.37
N GLN A 12 -14.92 -6.82 -3.54
CA GLN A 12 -13.65 -6.11 -3.57
C GLN A 12 -13.05 -6.43 -4.93
N VAL A 13 -13.38 -5.60 -5.91
CA VAL A 13 -12.55 -5.44 -7.10
C VAL A 13 -11.24 -4.98 -6.51
N LYS A 14 -10.32 -5.93 -6.26
CA LYS A 14 -8.96 -5.65 -5.81
C LYS A 14 -8.32 -4.81 -6.90
N THR A 15 -8.58 -3.52 -6.86
CA THR A 15 -8.00 -2.56 -7.79
C THR A 15 -6.50 -2.61 -7.55
N LEU A 16 -5.72 -2.32 -8.60
CA LEU A 16 -4.26 -2.22 -8.49
C LEU A 16 -3.85 -1.32 -7.30
N GLU A 17 -4.67 -0.34 -6.95
CA GLU A 17 -4.50 0.53 -5.79
C GLU A 17 -4.51 -0.19 -4.43
N GLU A 18 -5.36 -1.21 -4.22
CA GLU A 18 -5.35 -1.99 -2.97
C GLU A 18 -4.04 -2.79 -2.85
N LYS A 19 -3.59 -3.43 -3.94
CA LYS A 19 -2.29 -4.14 -3.95
C LYS A 19 -1.13 -3.19 -3.63
N TRP A 20 -1.20 -1.96 -4.14
CA TRP A 20 -0.20 -0.93 -3.81
C TRP A 20 -0.34 -0.41 -2.38
N ASN A 21 -1.52 -0.45 -1.77
CA ASN A 21 -1.70 -0.10 -0.36
C ASN A 21 -0.92 -1.06 0.53
N GLU A 22 -1.12 -2.36 0.34
CA GLU A 22 -0.41 -3.40 1.08
C GLU A 22 1.12 -3.27 0.91
N LYS A 23 1.57 -2.95 -0.31
CA LYS A 23 2.99 -2.71 -0.60
C LYS A 23 3.53 -1.45 0.09
N CYS A 24 2.78 -0.35 0.06
CA CYS A 24 3.18 0.90 0.71
C CYS A 24 3.18 0.78 2.23
N GLU A 25 2.23 0.04 2.81
CA GLU A 25 2.21 -0.25 4.25
C GLU A 25 3.46 -1.02 4.67
N LYS A 26 3.81 -2.10 3.95
CA LYS A 26 5.06 -2.84 4.19
C LYS A 26 6.28 -1.94 4.08
N ALA A 27 6.31 -1.08 3.05
CA ALA A 27 7.41 -0.13 2.87
C ALA A 27 7.56 0.84 4.04
N VAL A 28 6.45 1.37 4.58
CA VAL A 28 6.49 2.27 5.74
C VAL A 28 6.97 1.53 7.00
N VAL A 29 6.55 0.28 7.20
CA VAL A 29 7.03 -0.53 8.34
C VAL A 29 8.55 -0.71 8.28
N LEU A 30 9.08 -1.14 7.12
CA LEU A 30 10.52 -1.33 6.93
C LEU A 30 11.30 -0.02 7.07
N PHE A 31 10.77 1.08 6.51
CA PHE A 31 11.38 2.40 6.68
C PHE A 31 11.46 2.82 8.15
N ASN A 32 10.40 2.58 8.94
CA ASN A 32 10.42 2.85 10.37
C ASN A 32 11.40 1.94 11.14
N GLN A 33 11.77 0.78 10.59
CA GLN A 33 12.82 -0.09 11.14
C GLN A 33 14.24 0.39 10.80
N GLY A 34 14.38 1.41 9.95
CA GLY A 34 15.66 1.96 9.51
C GLY A 34 16.16 1.41 8.17
N GLU A 35 15.33 0.66 7.44
CA GLU A 35 15.67 0.18 6.10
C GLU A 35 15.58 1.31 5.07
N GLU A 36 16.53 1.34 4.14
CA GLU A 36 16.50 2.30 3.05
C GLU A 36 15.54 1.88 1.92
N TYR A 37 14.98 2.86 1.20
CA TYR A 37 14.10 2.64 0.05
C TYR A 37 14.57 1.59 -0.98
N PRO A 38 15.87 1.50 -1.38
CA PRO A 38 16.35 0.42 -2.24
C PRO A 38 16.19 -0.99 -1.65
N ALA A 39 16.45 -1.18 -0.36
CA ALA A 39 16.27 -2.47 0.31
C ALA A 39 14.79 -2.85 0.38
N ILE A 40 13.95 -1.88 0.75
CA ILE A 40 12.49 -2.02 0.78
C ILE A 40 11.94 -2.39 -0.59
N ALA A 41 12.39 -1.71 -1.65
CA ALA A 41 11.93 -1.97 -3.00
C ALA A 41 12.25 -3.41 -3.44
N LYS A 42 13.43 -3.92 -3.05
CA LYS A 42 13.83 -5.31 -3.27
C LYS A 42 12.94 -6.28 -2.50
N GLU A 43 12.62 -5.99 -1.24
CA GLU A 43 11.77 -6.84 -0.41
C GLU A 43 10.31 -6.90 -0.88
N VAL A 44 9.76 -5.75 -1.28
CA VAL A 44 8.38 -5.63 -1.77
C VAL A 44 8.26 -6.02 -3.26
N GLY A 45 9.39 -6.31 -3.92
CA GLY A 45 9.47 -6.74 -5.32
C GLY A 45 8.96 -5.67 -6.29
N CYS A 46 9.38 -4.42 -6.10
CA CYS A 46 9.04 -3.32 -6.98
C CYS A 46 10.27 -2.46 -7.32
N HIS A 47 10.21 -1.71 -8.40
CA HIS A 47 11.27 -0.76 -8.72
C HIS A 47 11.21 0.43 -7.75
N VAL A 48 12.36 0.90 -7.27
CA VAL A 48 12.47 2.05 -6.36
C VAL A 48 11.69 3.25 -6.90
N SER A 49 11.87 3.60 -8.17
CA SER A 49 11.14 4.72 -8.81
C SER A 49 9.60 4.57 -8.75
N ASN A 50 9.07 3.35 -8.85
CA ASN A 50 7.63 3.13 -8.73
C ASN A 50 7.18 3.24 -7.27
N LEU A 51 7.97 2.72 -6.34
CA LEU A 51 7.73 2.87 -4.91
C LEU A 51 7.67 4.34 -4.51
N TYR A 52 8.63 5.15 -4.96
CA TYR A 52 8.64 6.60 -4.73
C TYR A 52 7.39 7.29 -5.29
N LYS A 53 6.97 6.95 -6.52
CA LYS A 53 5.76 7.52 -7.12
C LYS A 53 4.50 7.18 -6.32
N GLU A 54 4.37 5.93 -5.89
CA GLU A 54 3.20 5.49 -5.10
C GLU A 54 3.21 6.06 -3.68
N LEU A 55 4.36 6.09 -3.01
CA LEU A 55 4.50 6.72 -1.70
C LEU A 55 4.20 8.22 -1.78
N LYS A 56 4.70 8.91 -2.82
CA LYS A 56 4.44 10.34 -3.03
C LYS A 56 2.97 10.60 -3.33
N LYS A 57 2.32 9.76 -4.14
CA LYS A 57 0.88 9.85 -4.44
C LYS A 57 0.03 9.71 -3.17
N ARG A 58 0.47 8.90 -2.20
CA ARG A 58 -0.23 8.62 -0.94
C ARG A 58 0.18 9.54 0.21
N GLY A 59 1.16 10.43 0.02
CA GLY A 59 1.71 11.26 1.09
C GLY A 59 2.50 10.48 2.15
N LEU A 60 2.88 9.23 1.85
CA LEU A 60 3.67 8.35 2.72
C LEU A 60 5.18 8.47 2.45
N PHE A 61 5.57 9.33 1.51
CA PHE A 61 6.96 9.60 1.22
C PHE A 61 7.59 10.39 2.37
N LYS A 62 8.54 9.76 3.06
CA LYS A 62 9.41 10.43 4.02
C LYS A 62 10.78 10.56 3.39
N MET A 63 11.38 11.74 3.50
CA MET A 63 12.79 11.87 3.15
C MET A 63 13.58 11.09 4.21
N PRO A 64 14.50 10.17 3.83
CA PRO A 64 15.46 9.60 4.76
C PRO A 64 16.38 10.70 5.30
#